data_AF-A0A261DAE6-F1
#
_entry.id   AF-A0A261DAE6-F1
#
_cell.length_a   1.000
_cell.length_b   1.000
_cell.length_c   1.000
_cell.angle_alpha   90.00
_cell.angle_beta   90.00
_cell.angle_gamma   90.00
#
_symmetry.space_group_name_H-M   'P 1'
#
loop_
_entity.id
_entity.type
_entity.pdbx_description
1 polymer ?
#
loop_
_entity_poly.entity_id
_entity_poly.type
_entity_poly.pdbx_seq_one_letter_code
_entity_poly.pdbx_strand_id
1 'polypeptide(L)'
;MKESKSFFASNNRLNKGYSKINNNPREKDNSFYRKKFEHVMPPIDLMEEYENLHPGTLAKLIVMAEKEQTHRQQMDIKSIEVYENITKKGRVSAVIFMIMVCITTLILAMFGHFMIASIFTVSVFLVIGAGLFISSTKFTRQKDYHRR
;
A
#
# COMPACT_ATOMS: atom_id res chain seq x y z
N MET A 1 27.30 0.66 -39.84
CA MET A 1 27.17 1.13 -38.44
C MET A 1 25.83 1.84 -38.30
N LYS A 2 24.92 1.35 -37.46
CA LYS A 2 23.65 2.03 -37.17
C LYS A 2 23.82 2.82 -35.88
N GLU A 3 23.74 4.14 -35.95
CA GLU A 3 23.76 4.99 -34.76
C GLU A 3 22.39 4.94 -34.07
N SER A 4 22.33 4.40 -32.86
CA SER A 4 21.15 4.54 -32.01
C SER A 4 21.16 5.94 -31.38
N LYS A 5 20.33 6.85 -31.88
CA LYS A 5 20.06 8.11 -31.18
C LYS A 5 19.24 7.80 -29.93
N SER A 6 19.89 7.73 -28.76
CA SER A 6 19.17 7.64 -27.49
C SER A 6 18.63 9.02 -27.13
N PHE A 7 17.34 9.24 -27.33
CA PHE A 7 16.66 10.48 -26.92
C PHE A 7 16.55 10.63 -25.39
N PHE A 8 16.92 9.59 -24.64
CA PHE A 8 16.97 9.58 -23.18
C PHE A 8 18.42 9.49 -22.72
N ALA A 9 19.21 10.53 -23.02
CA ALA A 9 20.49 10.71 -22.36
C ALA A 9 20.29 10.73 -20.83
N SER A 10 21.30 10.24 -20.11
CA SER A 10 21.44 9.91 -18.68
C SER A 10 21.00 10.94 -17.63
N ASN A 11 20.30 12.00 -18.02
CA ASN A 11 19.81 13.08 -17.17
C ASN A 11 18.29 13.25 -17.30
N ASN A 12 17.53 12.14 -17.31
CA ASN A 12 16.08 12.21 -17.29
C ASN A 12 15.59 12.71 -15.92
N ARG A 13 15.42 14.04 -15.80
CA ARG A 13 14.99 14.73 -14.56
C ARG A 13 13.48 14.72 -14.36
N LEU A 14 12.72 14.11 -15.28
CA LEU A 14 11.25 14.07 -15.27
C LEU A 14 10.66 13.18 -14.16
N ASN A 15 11.48 12.44 -13.42
CA ASN A 15 11.08 11.76 -12.20
C ASN A 15 12.15 11.87 -11.09
N LYS A 16 12.59 13.09 -10.78
CA LYS A 16 13.26 13.35 -9.50
C LYS A 16 12.21 13.86 -8.53
N GLY A 17 11.42 12.95 -7.95
CA GLY A 17 10.64 13.27 -6.75
C GLY A 17 11.57 13.92 -5.73
N TYR A 18 11.23 15.14 -5.31
CA TYR A 18 11.82 15.92 -4.22
C TYR A 18 13.28 15.57 -3.90
N SER A 19 14.21 15.85 -4.83
CA SER A 19 15.63 15.69 -4.55
C SER A 19 16.07 16.76 -3.55
N LYS A 20 16.26 16.34 -2.30
CA LYS A 20 16.98 16.99 -1.19
C LYS A 20 17.24 18.49 -1.35
N ILE A 21 16.38 19.28 -0.71
CA ILE A 21 16.57 20.71 -0.45
C ILE A 21 17.88 20.91 0.31
N ASN A 22 18.68 21.83 -0.23
CA ASN A 22 19.93 22.31 0.34
C ASN A 22 19.58 23.11 1.60
N ASN A 23 20.18 22.77 2.75
CA ASN A 23 19.89 23.39 4.04
C ASN A 23 20.39 24.85 4.07
N ASN A 24 19.58 25.79 3.59
CA ASN A 24 19.82 27.22 3.75
C ASN A 24 18.98 27.72 4.95
N PRO A 25 19.58 28.23 6.04
CA PRO A 25 18.88 28.53 7.30
C PRO A 25 17.91 29.74 7.24
N ARG A 26 17.65 30.31 6.06
CA ARG A 26 16.71 31.42 5.83
C ARG A 26 15.31 30.99 5.37
N GLU A 27 15.07 29.69 5.22
CA GLU A 27 13.80 29.15 4.72
C GLU A 27 12.90 28.64 5.86
N LYS A 28 12.59 29.51 6.84
CA LYS A 28 11.81 29.12 8.03
C LYS A 28 10.30 29.27 7.89
N ASP A 29 9.82 30.11 6.95
CA ASP A 29 8.40 30.52 6.96
C ASP A 29 7.50 29.79 5.96
N ASN A 30 8.06 29.20 4.89
CA ASN A 30 7.25 28.49 3.89
C ASN A 30 6.58 27.22 4.42
N SER A 31 7.11 26.65 5.52
CA SER A 31 6.59 25.41 6.09
C SER A 31 5.24 25.60 6.80
N PHE A 32 5.01 26.77 7.41
CA PHE A 32 3.79 27.08 8.15
C PHE A 32 2.61 27.30 7.20
N TYR A 33 2.81 28.10 6.14
CA TYR A 33 1.79 28.30 5.11
C TYR A 33 1.48 27.01 4.35
N ARG A 34 2.49 26.20 4.02
CA ARG A 34 2.25 24.93 3.31
C ARG A 34 1.39 23.95 4.13
N LYS A 35 1.62 23.87 5.45
CA LYS A 35 0.75 23.08 6.35
C LYS A 35 -0.66 23.63 6.43
N LYS A 36 -0.82 24.96 6.42
CA LYS A 36 -2.12 25.63 6.48
C LYS A 36 -3.02 25.33 5.25
N PHE A 37 -2.42 24.96 4.12
CA PHE A 37 -3.12 24.59 2.87
C PHE A 37 -2.95 23.12 2.47
N GLU A 38 -2.48 22.25 3.36
CA GLU A 38 -2.37 20.80 3.07
C GLU A 38 -3.75 20.12 2.95
N HIS A 39 -4.80 20.81 3.39
CA HIS A 39 -6.15 20.27 3.52
C HIS A 39 -6.99 20.73 2.31
N VAL A 40 -7.97 19.93 1.92
CA VAL A 40 -8.83 20.19 0.74
C VAL A 40 -9.61 21.50 0.90
N MET A 41 -9.83 21.95 2.14
CA MET A 41 -10.56 23.18 2.46
C MET A 41 -9.58 24.28 2.88
N PRO A 42 -9.75 25.52 2.38
CA PRO A 42 -9.01 26.65 2.90
C PRO A 42 -9.34 26.87 4.39
N PRO A 43 -8.42 27.47 5.16
CA PRO A 43 -8.66 27.84 6.55
C PRO A 43 -9.92 28.67 6.71
N ILE A 44 -10.66 28.44 7.80
CA ILE A 44 -11.93 29.12 8.10
C ILE A 44 -11.77 30.65 8.03
N ASP A 45 -10.65 31.18 8.53
CA ASP A 45 -10.33 32.63 8.53
C ASP A 45 -10.34 33.25 7.12
N LEU A 46 -10.06 32.47 6.07
CA LEU A 46 -9.99 32.95 4.68
C LEU A 46 -11.29 32.71 3.91
N MET A 47 -12.20 31.88 4.43
CA MET A 47 -13.43 31.51 3.74
C MET A 47 -14.37 32.70 3.55
N GLU A 48 -14.45 33.59 4.53
CA GLU A 48 -15.25 34.82 4.47
C GLU A 48 -14.73 35.77 3.38
N GLU A 49 -13.41 35.87 3.23
CA GLU A 49 -12.78 36.69 2.20
C GLU A 49 -13.05 36.15 0.77
N TYR A 50 -13.07 34.82 0.60
CA TYR A 50 -13.44 34.20 -0.68
C TYR A 50 -14.90 34.44 -1.07
N GLU A 51 -15.82 34.40 -0.10
CA GLU A 51 -17.25 34.64 -0.35
C GLU A 51 -17.51 36.12 -0.66
N ASN A 52 -16.82 37.04 0.02
CA ASN A 52 -16.87 38.47 -0.25
C ASN A 52 -16.31 38.83 -1.64
N LEU A 53 -15.29 38.11 -2.12
CA LEU A 53 -14.72 38.32 -3.45
C LEU A 53 -15.62 37.80 -4.57
N HIS A 54 -16.25 36.64 -4.37
CA HIS A 54 -17.21 36.09 -5.31
C HIS A 54 -18.30 35.28 -4.59
N PRO A 55 -19.53 35.81 -4.50
CA PRO A 55 -20.61 35.15 -3.77
C PRO A 55 -20.97 33.82 -4.45
N GLY A 56 -21.16 32.76 -3.66
CA GLY A 56 -21.41 31.40 -4.11
C GLY A 56 -20.16 30.54 -4.34
N THR A 57 -18.96 31.09 -4.11
CA THR A 57 -17.71 30.33 -4.21
C THR A 57 -17.64 29.23 -3.17
N LEU A 58 -18.06 29.52 -1.94
CA LEU A 58 -17.99 28.56 -0.84
C LEU A 58 -18.90 27.36 -1.09
N ALA A 59 -20.11 27.59 -1.58
CA ALA A 59 -21.04 26.53 -1.96
C ALA A 59 -20.45 25.62 -3.06
N LYS A 60 -19.84 26.22 -4.09
CA LYS A 60 -19.16 25.47 -5.15
C LYS A 60 -17.96 24.67 -4.64
N LEU A 61 -17.20 25.23 -3.70
CA LEU A 61 -16.04 24.58 -3.10
C LEU A 61 -16.45 23.39 -2.23
N ILE A 62 -17.54 23.50 -1.46
CA ILE A 62 -18.11 22.38 -0.70
C ILE A 62 -18.51 21.24 -1.65
N VAL A 63 -19.23 21.54 -2.74
CA VAL A 63 -19.63 20.52 -3.73
C VAL A 63 -18.41 19.83 -4.35
N MET A 64 -17.36 20.58 -4.65
CA MET A 64 -16.10 20.00 -5.16
C MET A 64 -15.40 19.13 -4.11
N ALA A 65 -15.36 19.58 -2.85
CA ALA A 65 -14.75 18.84 -1.75
C ALA A 65 -15.52 17.53 -1.47
N GLU A 66 -16.85 17.57 -1.47
CA GLU A 66 -17.71 16.39 -1.30
C GLU A 66 -17.51 15.37 -2.43
N LYS A 67 -17.40 15.84 -3.68
CA LYS A 67 -17.12 14.99 -4.84
C LYS A 67 -15.75 14.31 -4.72
N GLU A 68 -14.73 15.05 -4.30
CA GLU A 68 -13.38 14.53 -4.09
C GLU A 68 -13.33 13.52 -2.94
N GLN A 69 -14.00 13.82 -1.82
CA GLN A 69 -14.10 12.91 -0.68
C GLN A 69 -14.84 11.62 -1.06
N THR A 70 -15.95 11.72 -1.79
CA THR A 70 -16.68 10.57 -2.31
C THR A 70 -15.82 9.73 -3.24
N HIS A 71 -15.04 10.36 -4.12
CA HIS A 71 -14.12 9.65 -5.01
C HIS A 71 -13.05 8.87 -4.23
N ARG A 72 -12.42 9.51 -3.23
CA ARG A 72 -11.43 8.86 -2.36
C ARG A 72 -12.02 7.69 -1.59
N GLN A 73 -13.20 7.90 -0.99
CA GLN A 73 -13.90 6.84 -0.28
C GLN A 73 -14.23 5.64 -1.19
N GLN A 74 -14.65 5.89 -2.44
CA GLN A 74 -14.88 4.82 -3.42
C GLN A 74 -13.59 4.06 -3.77
N MET A 75 -12.46 4.76 -3.89
CA MET A 75 -11.16 4.12 -4.09
C MET A 75 -10.74 3.27 -2.89
N ASP A 76 -10.94 3.78 -1.68
CA ASP A 76 -10.64 3.05 -0.44
C ASP A 76 -11.49 1.78 -0.34
N ILE A 77 -12.80 1.87 -0.58
CA ILE A 77 -13.71 0.71 -0.60
C ILE A 77 -13.25 -0.33 -1.63
N LYS A 78 -12.94 0.09 -2.86
CA LYS A 78 -12.44 -0.83 -3.90
C LYS A 78 -11.14 -1.51 -3.47
N SER A 79 -10.23 -0.78 -2.82
CA SER A 79 -8.98 -1.36 -2.34
C SER A 79 -9.21 -2.44 -1.26
N ILE A 80 -10.17 -2.20 -0.36
CA ILE A 80 -10.59 -3.14 0.67
C ILE A 80 -11.23 -4.38 0.04
N GLU A 81 -12.15 -4.21 -0.91
CA GLU A 81 -12.81 -5.32 -1.62
C GLU A 81 -11.81 -6.22 -2.36
N VAL A 82 -10.83 -5.63 -3.05
CA VAL A 82 -9.76 -6.38 -3.72
C VAL A 82 -8.94 -7.17 -2.70
N TYR A 83 -8.56 -6.55 -1.58
CA TYR A 83 -7.81 -7.21 -0.52
C TYR A 83 -8.60 -8.36 0.11
N GLU A 84 -9.89 -8.17 0.38
CA GLU A 84 -10.76 -9.22 0.89
C GLU A 84 -10.86 -10.41 -0.07
N ASN A 85 -11.04 -10.13 -1.36
CA ASN A 85 -11.18 -11.18 -2.37
C ASN A 85 -9.89 -11.98 -2.53
N ILE A 86 -8.72 -11.33 -2.49
CA ILE A 86 -7.42 -12.00 -2.49
C ILE A 86 -7.25 -12.84 -1.23
N THR A 87 -7.62 -12.31 -0.06
CA THR A 87 -7.49 -13.01 1.22
C THR A 87 -8.40 -14.24 1.29
N LYS A 88 -9.65 -14.13 0.83
CA LYS A 88 -10.61 -15.24 0.76
C LYS A 88 -10.08 -16.35 -0.16
N LYS A 89 -9.62 -16.01 -1.37
CA LYS A 89 -9.04 -16.98 -2.32
C LYS A 89 -7.75 -17.61 -1.81
N GLY A 90 -6.88 -16.83 -1.17
CA GLY A 90 -5.63 -17.31 -0.58
C GLY A 90 -5.85 -18.29 0.59
N ARG A 91 -6.88 -18.08 1.41
CA ARG A 91 -7.25 -19.03 2.47
C ARG A 91 -7.76 -20.35 1.89
N VAL A 92 -8.61 -20.29 0.87
CA VAL A 92 -9.14 -21.49 0.21
C VAL A 92 -8.03 -22.30 -0.45
N SER A 93 -7.11 -21.64 -1.17
CA SER A 93 -5.96 -22.33 -1.79
C SER A 93 -5.03 -22.97 -0.75
N ALA A 94 -4.82 -22.31 0.40
CA ALA A 94 -4.03 -22.87 1.50
C ALA A 94 -4.66 -24.15 2.09
N VAL A 95 -5.98 -24.16 2.28
CA VAL A 95 -6.70 -25.35 2.76
C VAL A 95 -6.57 -26.51 1.77
N ILE A 96 -6.76 -26.25 0.47
CA ILE A 96 -6.61 -27.26 -0.58
C ILE A 96 -5.18 -27.82 -0.59
N PHE A 97 -4.17 -26.96 -0.46
CA PHE A 97 -2.78 -27.37 -0.40
C PHE A 97 -2.50 -28.29 0.80
N MET A 98 -3.02 -27.96 1.99
CA MET A 98 -2.86 -28.80 3.18
C MET A 98 -3.50 -30.18 3.00
N ILE A 99 -4.68 -30.25 2.38
CA ILE A 99 -5.34 -31.52 2.06
C ILE A 99 -4.47 -32.36 1.13
N MET A 100 -3.88 -31.75 0.09
CA MET A 100 -2.98 -32.45 -0.83
C MET A 100 -1.74 -33.02 -0.12
N VAL A 101 -1.15 -32.27 0.81
CA VAL A 101 -0.02 -32.74 1.62
C VAL A 101 -0.43 -33.91 2.52
N CYS A 102 -1.63 -33.89 3.12
CA CYS A 102 -2.14 -35.01 3.90
C CYS A 102 -2.37 -36.26 3.03
N ILE A 103 -2.91 -36.10 1.82
CA ILE A 103 -3.15 -37.22 0.91
C ILE A 103 -1.83 -37.84 0.44
N THR A 104 -0.87 -37.04 0.02
CA THR A 104 0.42 -37.56 -0.47
C THR A 104 1.17 -38.31 0.62
N THR A 105 1.10 -37.84 1.86
CA THR A 105 1.75 -38.48 3.01
C THR A 105 1.07 -39.78 3.41
N LEU A 106 -0.27 -39.85 3.35
CA LEU A 106 -1.01 -41.10 3.54
C LEU A 106 -0.67 -42.15 2.46
N ILE A 107 -0.60 -41.73 1.19
CA ILE A 107 -0.22 -42.63 0.09
C ILE A 107 1.18 -43.19 0.33
N LEU A 108 2.15 -42.34 0.66
CA LEU A 108 3.53 -42.75 0.90
C LEU A 108 3.67 -43.70 2.11
N ALA A 109 2.86 -43.49 3.15
CA ALA A 109 2.79 -44.38 4.31
C ALA A 109 2.20 -45.75 3.94
N MET A 110 1.16 -45.80 3.10
CA MET A 110 0.57 -47.07 2.63
C MET A 110 1.55 -47.90 1.79
N PHE A 111 2.44 -47.26 1.03
CA PHE A 111 3.52 -47.94 0.29
C PHE A 111 4.69 -48.40 1.18
N GLY A 112 4.62 -48.20 2.51
CA GLY A 112 5.64 -48.65 3.46
C GLY A 112 6.88 -47.76 3.56
N HIS A 113 6.91 -46.62 2.86
CA HIS A 113 8.04 -45.67 2.86
C HIS A 113 7.94 -44.65 4.01
N PHE A 114 7.91 -45.12 5.25
CA PHE A 114 7.70 -44.27 6.44
C PHE A 114 8.78 -43.19 6.62
N MET A 115 10.05 -43.51 6.35
CA MET A 115 11.15 -42.54 6.49
C MET A 115 11.01 -41.36 5.53
N ILE A 116 10.61 -41.63 4.29
CA ILE A 116 10.45 -40.60 3.25
C ILE A 116 9.23 -39.74 3.56
N ALA A 117 8.14 -40.35 4.04
CA ALA A 117 6.93 -39.63 4.46
C ALA A 117 7.21 -38.67 5.63
N SER A 118 8.02 -39.11 6.61
CA SER A 118 8.41 -38.29 7.76
C SER A 118 9.28 -37.10 7.37
N ILE A 119 10.27 -37.28 6.51
CA ILE A 119 11.13 -36.17 6.08
C ILE A 119 10.32 -35.16 5.26
N PHE A 120 9.42 -35.65 4.40
CA PHE A 120 8.57 -34.79 3.58
C PHE A 120 7.64 -33.92 4.43
N THR A 121 6.90 -34.52 5.37
CA THR A 121 6.00 -33.77 6.28
C THR A 121 6.75 -32.70 7.06
N VAL A 122 7.86 -33.06 7.70
CA VAL A 122 8.66 -32.12 8.50
C VAL A 122 9.17 -30.95 7.66
N SER A 123 9.63 -31.20 6.43
CA SER A 123 10.12 -30.12 5.56
C SER A 123 9.02 -29.13 5.19
N VAL A 124 7.81 -29.63 4.87
CA VAL A 124 6.66 -28.79 4.51
C VAL A 124 6.21 -27.95 5.70
N PHE A 125 6.09 -28.55 6.90
CA PHE A 125 5.73 -27.81 8.11
C PHE A 125 6.78 -26.75 8.48
N LEU A 126 8.07 -27.03 8.27
CA LEU A 126 9.14 -26.07 8.55
C LEU A 126 9.04 -24.84 7.64
N VAL A 127 8.81 -25.03 6.33
CA VAL A 127 8.66 -23.91 5.38
C VAL A 127 7.42 -23.08 5.70
N ILE A 128 6.28 -23.72 5.98
CA ILE A 128 5.04 -23.02 6.34
C ILE A 128 5.23 -22.23 7.64
N GLY A 129 5.82 -22.87 8.67
CA GLY A 129 6.09 -22.23 9.96
C GLY A 129 7.01 -21.02 9.84
N ALA A 130 8.11 -21.14 9.09
CA ALA A 130 9.03 -20.04 8.82
C ALA A 130 8.33 -18.89 8.06
N GLY A 131 7.50 -19.20 7.07
CA GLY A 131 6.71 -18.22 6.33
C GLY A 131 5.74 -17.44 7.23
N LEU A 132 5.05 -18.12 8.15
CA LEU A 132 4.15 -17.49 9.12
C LEU A 132 4.91 -16.60 10.10
N PHE A 133 6.09 -17.02 10.56
CA PHE A 133 6.93 -16.23 11.46
C PHE A 133 7.44 -14.93 10.80
N ILE A 134 7.86 -15.00 9.54
CA ILE A 134 8.27 -13.80 8.78
C ILE A 134 7.07 -12.88 8.52
N SER A 135 5.88 -13.43 8.29
CA SER A 135 4.66 -12.63 8.10
C SER A 135 4.24 -11.93 9.40
N SER A 136 4.28 -12.62 10.54
CA SER A 136 3.87 -12.07 11.84
C SER A 136 4.79 -10.93 12.31
N THR A 137 6.09 -11.05 12.06
CA THR A 137 7.07 -10.00 12.38
C THR A 137 6.87 -8.74 11.53
N LYS A 138 6.50 -8.89 10.24
CA LYS A 138 6.16 -7.75 9.36
C LYS A 138 4.84 -7.08 9.76
N PHE A 139 3.83 -7.86 10.15
CA PHE A 139 2.55 -7.31 10.61
C PHE A 139 2.69 -6.44 11.85
N THR A 140 3.56 -6.84 12.79
CA THR A 140 3.86 -6.08 14.01
C THR A 140 4.44 -4.70 13.67
N ARG A 141 5.36 -4.63 12.69
CA ARG A 141 5.99 -3.37 12.24
C ARG A 141 5.04 -2.38 11.57
N GLN A 142 4.00 -2.85 10.87
CA GLN A 142 3.07 -1.96 10.17
C GLN A 142 2.11 -1.25 11.13
N LYS A 143 1.78 -1.88 12.26
CA LYS A 143 0.90 -1.31 13.30
C LYS A 143 1.53 -0.09 13.99
N ASP A 144 2.86 -0.04 14.08
CA ASP A 144 3.60 1.07 14.70
C ASP A 144 3.68 2.31 13.79
N TYR A 145 3.56 2.15 12.47
CA TYR A 145 3.61 3.26 11.51
C TYR A 145 2.29 4.05 11.42
N HIS A 146 1.15 3.40 11.65
CA HIS A 146 -0.15 4.08 11.68
C HIS A 146 -0.49 4.74 13.03
N ARG A 147 0.40 4.60 14.04
CA ARG A 147 0.20 5.17 15.39
C ARG A 147 1.10 6.39 15.66
N ARG A 148 1.88 6.85 14.69
CA ARG A 148 2.68 8.08 14.74
C ARG A 148 2.14 9.07 13.72
#